data_AF-A0A7J3VNW5-F1
#
_entry.id   AF-A0A7J3VNW5-F1
#
_cell.length_a   1.000
_cell.length_b   1.000
_cell.length_c   1.000
_cell.angle_alpha   90.00
_cell.angle_beta   90.00
_cell.angle_gamma   90.00
#
_symmetry.space_group_name_H-M   'P 1'
#
loop_
_entity.id
_entity.type
_entity.pdbx_description
1 polymer ?
#
loop_
_entity_poly.entity_id
_entity_poly.type
_entity_poly.pdbx_seq_one_letter_code
_entity_poly.pdbx_strand_id
1 'polypeptide(L)' 'MLLKDGPQTKTLIRHRLKVDNRTLNRYLDILARQGLITISDKHIGITEKGLYFAEIYKEFIQLLKNKVEQ' A
#
# COMPACT_ATOMS: atom_id res chain seq x y z
N MET A 1 9.41 7.53 0.38
CA MET A 1 8.51 6.85 1.35
C MET A 1 7.09 7.25 0.98
N LEU A 2 6.33 6.37 0.30
CA LEU A 2 5.08 6.70 -0.42
C LEU A 2 3.89 7.12 0.48
N LEU A 3 4.11 7.18 1.80
CA LEU A 3 3.09 7.26 2.85
C LEU A 3 3.38 8.35 3.89
N LYS A 4 4.40 9.20 3.66
CA LYS A 4 4.66 10.41 4.48
C LYS A 4 3.75 11.59 4.13
N ASP A 5 2.96 11.49 3.07
CA ASP A 5 2.21 12.61 2.48
C ASP A 5 0.78 12.79 3.06
N GLY A 6 0.46 12.12 4.17
CA GLY A 6 -0.88 12.16 4.76
C GLY A 6 -1.95 11.43 3.92
N PRO A 7 -3.24 11.60 4.28
CA PRO A 7 -4.35 10.90 3.63
C PRO A 7 -4.40 11.16 2.12
N GLN A 8 -4.48 10.11 1.30
CA GLN A 8 -4.47 10.20 -0.16
C GLN A 8 -5.86 9.95 -0.75
N THR A 9 -6.18 10.55 -1.88
CA THR A 9 -7.42 10.23 -2.59
C THR A 9 -7.25 9.06 -3.55
N LYS A 10 -8.33 8.31 -3.77
CA LYS A 10 -8.36 7.20 -4.74
C LYS A 10 -7.96 7.62 -6.15
N THR A 11 -8.36 8.82 -6.58
CA THR A 11 -8.00 9.38 -7.89
C THR A 11 -6.49 9.58 -8.03
N LEU A 12 -5.84 10.11 -6.99
CA LEU A 12 -4.39 10.33 -6.98
C LEU A 12 -3.62 9.00 -7.00
N ILE A 13 -4.06 8.02 -6.20
CA ILE A 13 -3.45 6.69 -6.18
C ILE A 13 -3.57 6.03 -7.55
N ARG A 14 -4.76 6.08 -8.16
CA ARG A 14 -5.00 5.52 -9.50
C ARG A 14 -4.08 6.14 -10.54
N HIS A 15 -3.99 7.46 -10.56
CA HIS A 15 -3.16 8.19 -11.52
C HIS A 15 -1.68 7.83 -11.35
N ARG A 16 -1.20 7.75 -10.11
CA ARG A 16 0.19 7.40 -9.79
C ARG A 16 0.54 5.96 -10.17
N LEU A 17 -0.34 5.00 -9.91
CA LEU A 17 -0.12 3.58 -10.15
C LEU A 17 -0.43 3.14 -11.58
N LYS A 18 -1.09 3.98 -12.39
CA LYS A 18 -1.51 3.67 -13.77
C LYS A 18 -2.31 2.35 -13.88
N VAL A 19 -3.18 2.09 -12.91
CA VAL A 19 -4.05 0.90 -12.87
C VAL A 19 -5.50 1.27 -13.15
N ASP A 20 -6.28 0.31 -13.63
CA ASP A 20 -7.73 0.48 -13.78
C ASP A 20 -8.47 0.51 -12.43
N ASN A 21 -9.73 0.97 -12.46
CA ASN A 21 -10.56 1.12 -11.26
C ASN A 21 -10.88 -0.21 -10.56
N ARG A 22 -11.01 -1.32 -11.30
CA ARG A 22 -11.36 -2.63 -10.75
C ARG A 22 -10.16 -3.21 -10.00
N THR A 23 -8.99 -3.15 -10.62
CA THR A 23 -7.71 -3.56 -10.03
C THR A 23 -7.41 -2.76 -8.78
N LEU A 24 -7.55 -1.43 -8.84
CA LEU A 24 -7.35 -0.57 -7.68
C LEU A 24 -8.29 -0.94 -6.52
N ASN A 25 -9.59 -1.08 -6.79
CA ASN A 25 -10.56 -1.42 -5.74
C ASN A 25 -10.28 -2.76 -5.10
N ARG A 26 -9.94 -3.77 -5.91
CA ARG A 26 -9.58 -5.09 -5.39
C ARG A 26 -8.42 -4.99 -4.39
N TYR A 27 -7.37 -4.24 -4.71
CA TYR A 27 -6.24 -4.10 -3.78
C TYR A 27 -6.57 -3.26 -2.55
N LEU A 28 -7.30 -2.16 -2.71
CA LEU A 28 -7.75 -1.35 -1.57
C LEU A 28 -8.63 -2.18 -0.61
N ASP A 29 -9.56 -2.98 -1.14
CA ASP A 29 -10.41 -3.87 -0.34
C ASP A 29 -9.59 -4.91 0.42
N ILE A 30 -8.60 -5.54 -0.24
CA ILE A 30 -7.72 -6.50 0.41
C ILE A 30 -6.96 -5.82 1.57
N LEU A 31 -6.34 -4.67 1.31
CA LEU A 31 -5.56 -3.95 2.32
C LEU A 31 -6.44 -3.47 3.49
N ALA A 32 -7.66 -3.01 3.20
CA ALA A 32 -8.62 -2.57 4.21
C ALA A 32 -9.11 -3.74 5.07
N ARG A 33 -9.45 -4.89 4.47
CA ARG A 33 -9.85 -6.11 5.19
C ARG A 33 -8.76 -6.63 6.13
N GLN A 34 -7.49 -6.40 5.79
CA GLN A 34 -6.35 -6.77 6.64
C GLN A 34 -6.05 -5.73 7.72
N GLY A 35 -6.76 -4.61 7.74
CA GLY A 35 -6.55 -3.50 8.66
C GLY A 35 -5.24 -2.74 8.41
N LEU A 36 -4.70 -2.79 7.18
CA LEU A 36 -3.47 -2.09 6.82
C LEU A 36 -3.74 -0.65 6.39
N ILE A 37 -4.94 -0.37 5.89
CA ILE A 37 -5.39 0.97 5.53
C ILE A 37 -6.77 1.24 6.11
N THR A 38 -7.10 2.52 6.24
CA THR A 38 -8.47 3.01 6.47
C THR A 38 -8.96 3.71 5.21
N ILE A 39 -10.25 3.54 4.92
CA ILE A 39 -10.93 4.21 3.82
C ILE A 39 -12.07 5.02 4.45
N SER A 40 -12.01 6.35 4.38
CA SER A 40 -13.07 7.25 4.82
C SER A 40 -13.46 8.18 3.69
N ASP A 41 -14.73 8.20 3.29
CA ASP A 41 -15.27 8.96 2.15
C ASP A 41 -14.37 8.92 0.89
N LYS A 42 -13.47 9.90 0.77
CA LYS A 42 -12.56 10.11 -0.37
C LYS A 42 -11.08 9.95 -0.01
N HIS A 43 -10.75 9.64 1.23
CA HIS A 43 -9.39 9.56 1.75
C HIS A 43 -9.03 8.13 2.14
N ILE A 44 -7.79 7.78 1.85
CA ILE A 44 -7.17 6.51 2.17
C ILE A 44 -5.98 6.84 3.07
N GLY A 45 -6.05 6.37 4.31
CA GLY A 45 -4.98 6.48 5.30
C GLY A 45 -4.30 5.13 5.51
N ILE A 46 -3.04 5.13 5.91
CA ILE A 46 -2.36 3.92 6.36
C ILE A 46 -2.47 3.79 7.88
N THR A 47 -2.73 2.59 8.38
CA THR A 47 -2.74 2.33 9.82
C THR A 47 -1.32 2.13 10.34
N GLU A 48 -1.14 2.15 11.65
CA GLU A 48 0.13 1.77 12.28
C GLU A 48 0.55 0.34 11.88
N LYS A 49 -0.41 -0.60 11.87
CA LYS A 49 -0.21 -1.96 11.37
C LYS A 49 0.26 -1.98 9.91
N GLY A 50 -0.32 -1.13 9.06
CA GLY A 50 0.08 -0.97 7.66
C GLY A 50 1.51 -0.46 7.50
N LEU A 51 1.91 0.51 8.31
CA LEU A 51 3.28 1.02 8.32
C LEU A 51 4.28 -0.08 8.71
N TYR A 52 3.99 -0.81 9.78
CA TYR A 52 4.83 -1.91 10.23
C TYR A 52 4.94 -3.03 9.18
N PHE A 53 3.80 -3.40 8.56
CA PHE A 53 3.78 -4.38 7.47
C PHE A 53 4.64 -3.94 6.28
N ALA A 54 4.61 -2.65 5.92
CA ALA A 54 5.41 -2.13 4.81
C ALA A 54 6.91 -2.25 5.05
N GLU A 55 7.37 -2.01 6.28
CA GLU A 55 8.78 -2.21 6.65
C GLU A 55 9.18 -3.69 6.59
N ILE A 56 8.36 -4.60 7.15
CA ILE A 56 8.62 -6.05 7.05
C ILE A 56 8.68 -6.51 5.59
N TYR A 57 7.72 -6.06 4.78
CA TYR A 57 7.68 -6.45 3.37
C TYR A 57 8.93 -5.98 2.62
N LYS A 58 9.43 -4.78 2.94
CA LYS A 58 10.66 -4.24 2.36
C LYS A 58 11.88 -5.09 2.76
N GLU A 59 12.01 -5.43 4.04
CA GLU A 59 13.08 -6.33 4.53
C GLU A 59 13.02 -7.68 3.84
N PHE A 60 11.83 -8.26 3.72
CA PHE A 60 11.61 -9.54 3.03
C PHE A 60 12.05 -9.51 1.57
N ILE A 61 11.66 -8.48 0.81
CA ILE A 61 12.09 -8.32 -0.58
C ILE A 61 13.62 -8.18 -0.68
N GLN A 62 14.24 -7.49 0.28
CA GLN A 62 15.69 -7.32 0.32
C GLN A 62 16.41 -8.66 0.58
N LEU A 63 15.87 -9.49 1.47
CA LEU A 63 16.38 -10.86 1.69
C LEU A 63 16.27 -11.72 0.43
N LEU A 64 15.16 -11.64 -0.31
CA LEU A 64 15.00 -12.38 -1.55
C LEU A 64 16.01 -11.94 -2.61
N LYS A 65 16.25 -10.64 -2.76
CA LYS A 65 17.25 -10.12 -3.72
C LYS A 65 18.66 -10.59 -3.38
N ASN A 66 19.05 -10.52 -2.11
CA ASN A 66 20.37 -10.97 -1.67
C ASN A 66 20.59 -12.49 -1.85
N LYS A 67 19.51 -13.29 -1.87
CA LYS A 67 19.57 -14.73 -2.17
C LYS A 67 19.64 -15.05 -3.67
N VAL A 68 19.35 -14.10 -4.55
CA VAL A 68 19.44 -14.29 -6.01
C VAL A 68 20.84 -13.93 -6.52
N GLU A 69 21.64 -13.20 -5.72
CA GLU A 69 23.02 -12.80 -6.04
C GLU A 69 24.09 -13.71 -5.38
N GLN A 70 23.68 -14.80 -4.72
CA GLN A 70 24.55 -15.86 -4.17
C GLN A 70 24.28 -17.17 -4.90
#